data_AF-A0A2D8P8B4-F1
#
_entry.id   AF-A0A2D8P8B4-F1
#
_cell.length_a   1.000
_cell.length_b   1.000
_cell.length_c   1.000
_cell.angle_alpha   90.00
_cell.angle_beta   90.00
_cell.angle_gamma   90.00
#
_symmetry.space_group_name_H-M   'P 1'
#
loop_
_entity.id
_entity.type
_entity.pdbx_description
1 polymer ?
#
loop_
_entity_poly.entity_id
_entity_poly.type
_entity_poly.pdbx_seq_one_letter_code
_entity_poly.pdbx_strand_id
1 'polypeptide(L)'
;MIRAAVTLALILPFAPARAQEAIPTFQTCMDILIDRYEQSLIVNGHLPIDDVVGGLWSSGDVYTCGGGGIVLCDRSGDTIPCQKDLAAEQDAMTARILGDLPDPGTLDEGGEDWPRALYAQTRALAEGTSAGPDCAGTTELMGAWCGANEANARLRIAVLAWQIARYLGAAPSGVESGWVDRPPPVRPRSRPKGP
;
A
#
# COMPACT_ATOMS: atom_id res chain seq x y z
N MET A 1 -25.76 63.41 -29.30
CA MET A 1 -24.45 62.76 -29.13
C MET A 1 -24.64 61.56 -28.21
N ILE A 2 -24.64 60.35 -28.78
CA ILE A 2 -24.97 59.10 -28.09
C ILE A 2 -23.67 58.51 -27.53
N ARG A 3 -23.57 58.36 -26.20
CA ARG A 3 -22.48 57.61 -25.56
C ARG A 3 -22.90 56.15 -25.44
N ALA A 4 -22.29 55.29 -26.24
CA ALA A 4 -22.43 53.84 -26.13
C ALA A 4 -21.60 53.35 -24.92
N ALA A 5 -22.28 52.79 -23.92
CA ALA A 5 -21.63 52.04 -22.84
C ALA A 5 -21.42 50.60 -23.33
N VAL A 6 -20.17 50.20 -23.51
CA VAL A 6 -19.80 48.82 -23.83
C VAL A 6 -19.68 48.06 -22.52
N THR A 7 -20.67 47.22 -22.21
CA THR A 7 -20.61 46.28 -21.09
C THR A 7 -19.79 45.06 -21.52
N LEU A 8 -18.55 44.97 -21.03
CA LEU A 8 -17.68 43.82 -21.26
C LEU A 8 -18.15 42.65 -20.38
N ALA A 9 -18.84 41.67 -20.97
CA ALA A 9 -19.24 40.45 -20.29
C ALA A 9 -18.01 39.57 -20.04
N LEU A 10 -17.60 39.44 -18.77
CA LEU A 10 -16.60 38.49 -18.31
C LEU A 10 -17.15 37.07 -18.44
N ILE A 11 -16.76 36.38 -19.51
CA ILE A 11 -16.96 34.94 -19.67
C ILE A 11 -15.92 34.25 -18.77
N LEU A 12 -16.34 33.81 -17.58
CA LEU A 12 -15.55 32.92 -16.74
C LEU A 12 -15.41 31.56 -17.47
N PRO A 13 -14.18 31.08 -17.74
CA PRO A 13 -14.02 29.74 -18.27
C PRO A 13 -14.44 28.74 -17.20
N PHE A 14 -15.54 28.02 -17.45
CA PHE A 14 -15.84 26.78 -16.72
C PHE A 14 -14.73 25.78 -17.04
N ALA A 15 -13.71 25.73 -16.19
CA ALA A 15 -12.78 24.61 -16.19
C ALA A 15 -13.60 23.35 -15.89
N PRO A 16 -13.57 22.32 -16.76
CA PRO A 16 -14.21 21.06 -16.42
C PRO A 16 -13.57 20.56 -15.12
N ALA A 17 -14.38 20.30 -14.11
CA ALA A 17 -13.93 19.65 -12.89
C ALA A 17 -13.21 18.36 -13.32
N ARG A 18 -11.89 18.30 -13.11
CA ARG A 18 -11.17 17.02 -13.23
C ARG A 18 -11.91 16.08 -12.29
N ALA A 19 -12.50 15.02 -12.84
CA ALA A 19 -13.06 13.96 -12.02
C ALA A 19 -11.96 13.54 -11.03
N GLN A 20 -12.17 13.84 -9.74
CA GLN A 20 -11.24 13.46 -8.69
C GLN A 20 -11.09 11.95 -8.82
N GLU A 21 -9.88 11.48 -9.07
CA GLU A 21 -9.62 10.04 -9.17
C GLU A 21 -10.04 9.42 -7.82
N ALA A 22 -10.99 8.49 -7.86
CA ALA A 22 -11.58 7.94 -6.65
C ALA A 22 -10.49 7.24 -5.82
N ILE A 23 -10.52 7.44 -4.50
CA ILE A 23 -9.62 6.71 -3.59
C ILE A 23 -10.00 5.23 -3.69
N PRO A 24 -9.07 4.33 -4.07
CA PRO A 24 -9.36 2.90 -4.15
C PRO A 24 -9.65 2.32 -2.77
N THR A 25 -10.37 1.20 -2.72
CA THR A 25 -10.48 0.42 -1.48
C THR A 25 -9.10 -0.08 -1.05
N PHE A 26 -8.98 -0.46 0.23
CA PHE A 26 -7.74 -1.01 0.76
C PHE A 26 -7.25 -2.21 -0.07
N GLN A 27 -8.10 -3.23 -0.29
CA GLN A 27 -7.73 -4.40 -1.09
C GLN A 27 -7.30 -4.02 -2.52
N THR A 28 -8.05 -3.18 -3.23
CA THR A 28 -7.67 -2.77 -4.60
C THR A 28 -6.34 -2.01 -4.63
N CYS A 29 -6.04 -1.21 -3.60
CA CYS A 29 -4.75 -0.55 -3.47
C CYS A 29 -3.62 -1.58 -3.27
N MET A 30 -3.83 -2.57 -2.40
CA MET A 30 -2.87 -3.65 -2.17
C MET A 30 -2.63 -4.50 -3.42
N ASP A 31 -3.67 -4.85 -4.17
CA ASP A 31 -3.55 -5.59 -5.45
C ASP A 31 -2.63 -4.86 -6.44
N ILE A 32 -2.84 -3.53 -6.60
CA ILE A 32 -2.03 -2.68 -7.49
C ILE A 32 -0.59 -2.55 -6.98
N LEU A 33 -0.41 -2.39 -5.68
CA LEU A 33 0.89 -2.27 -5.04
C LEU A 33 1.73 -3.54 -5.28
N ILE A 34 1.15 -4.71 -5.02
CA ILE A 34 1.85 -5.98 -5.14
C ILE A 34 2.15 -6.31 -6.61
N ASP A 35 1.22 -6.04 -7.53
CA ASP A 35 1.47 -6.20 -8.97
C ASP A 35 2.65 -5.33 -9.46
N ARG A 36 2.76 -4.08 -8.99
CA ARG A 36 3.91 -3.20 -9.31
C ARG A 36 5.23 -3.75 -8.77
N TYR A 37 5.22 -4.25 -7.54
CA TYR A 37 6.41 -4.87 -6.97
C TYR A 37 6.82 -6.13 -7.77
N GLU A 38 5.89 -7.02 -8.09
CA GLU A 38 6.17 -8.22 -8.89
C GLU A 38 6.68 -7.87 -10.29
N GLN A 39 6.14 -6.84 -10.94
CA GLN A 39 6.67 -6.32 -12.21
C GLN A 39 8.10 -5.79 -12.06
N SER A 40 8.37 -5.05 -10.98
CA SER A 40 9.74 -4.57 -10.70
C SER A 40 10.70 -5.73 -10.46
N LEU A 41 10.26 -6.78 -9.76
CA LEU A 41 11.05 -7.98 -9.52
C LEU A 41 11.35 -8.75 -10.82
N ILE A 42 10.39 -8.86 -11.73
CA ILE A 42 10.61 -9.49 -13.05
C ILE A 42 11.70 -8.74 -13.83
N VAL A 43 11.69 -7.41 -13.78
CA VAL A 43 12.64 -6.59 -14.53
C VAL A 43 14.02 -6.55 -13.86
N ASN A 44 14.07 -6.41 -12.54
CA ASN A 44 15.29 -6.05 -11.81
C ASN A 44 15.82 -7.17 -10.89
N GLY A 45 15.07 -8.24 -10.65
CA GLY A 45 15.41 -9.27 -9.64
C GLY A 45 16.66 -10.09 -9.95
N HIS A 46 17.22 -9.96 -11.16
CA HIS A 46 18.50 -10.56 -11.53
C HIS A 46 19.72 -9.71 -11.14
N LEU A 47 19.50 -8.46 -10.75
CA LEU A 47 20.55 -7.54 -10.31
C LEU A 47 20.80 -7.72 -8.80
N PRO A 48 22.03 -7.47 -8.34
CA PRO A 48 22.27 -7.22 -6.92
C PRO A 48 21.37 -6.08 -6.44
N ILE A 49 20.83 -6.22 -5.23
CA ILE A 49 19.83 -5.27 -4.73
C ILE A 49 20.38 -3.83 -4.63
N ASP A 50 21.67 -3.66 -4.35
CA ASP A 50 22.34 -2.35 -4.29
C ASP A 50 22.44 -1.65 -5.66
N ASP A 51 22.32 -2.41 -6.75
CA ASP A 51 22.38 -1.88 -8.12
C ASP A 51 20.99 -1.50 -8.68
N VAL A 52 19.91 -1.82 -7.95
CA VAL A 52 18.54 -1.47 -8.36
C VAL A 52 18.27 0.00 -8.06
N VAL A 53 18.28 0.84 -9.10
CA VAL A 53 18.01 2.28 -8.97
C VAL A 53 16.62 2.53 -8.38
N GLY A 54 16.57 3.24 -7.25
CA GLY A 54 15.33 3.51 -6.52
C GLY A 54 14.93 2.40 -5.54
N GLY A 55 15.70 1.32 -5.46
CA GLY A 55 15.42 0.16 -4.63
C GLY A 55 14.35 -0.76 -5.23
N LEU A 56 14.32 -2.00 -4.76
CA LEU A 56 13.31 -2.98 -5.17
C LEU A 56 12.15 -3.07 -4.18
N TRP A 57 12.42 -2.87 -2.89
CA TRP A 57 11.44 -3.00 -1.82
C TRP A 57 10.88 -1.63 -1.44
N SER A 58 9.55 -1.53 -1.42
CA SER A 58 8.84 -0.35 -0.96
C SER A 58 7.64 -0.80 -0.15
N SER A 59 7.65 -0.48 1.14
CA SER A 59 6.53 -0.67 2.04
C SER A 59 5.83 0.66 2.39
N GLY A 60 6.37 1.80 1.96
CA GLY A 60 5.76 3.12 2.18
C GLY A 60 4.36 3.23 1.55
N ASP A 61 4.15 2.57 0.43
CA ASP A 61 2.86 2.58 -0.25
C ASP A 61 1.79 1.72 0.46
N VAL A 62 2.18 0.73 1.29
CA VAL A 62 1.25 0.01 2.17
C VAL A 62 0.63 0.98 3.17
N TYR A 63 1.45 1.87 3.74
CA TYR A 63 0.96 2.93 4.62
C TYR A 63 -0.08 3.81 3.90
N THR A 64 0.18 4.17 2.65
CA THR A 64 -0.77 4.91 1.81
C THR A 64 -2.08 4.14 1.58
N CYS A 65 -2.02 2.83 1.33
CA CYS A 65 -3.22 2.02 1.13
C CYS A 65 -4.10 1.98 2.39
N GLY A 66 -3.52 1.70 3.57
CA GLY A 66 -4.28 1.72 4.81
C GLY A 66 -4.79 3.12 5.19
N GLY A 67 -3.98 4.16 4.96
CA GLY A 67 -4.40 5.55 5.16
C GLY A 67 -5.55 5.98 4.24
N GLY A 68 -5.54 5.52 2.99
CA GLY A 68 -6.67 5.68 2.06
C GLY A 68 -7.95 5.01 2.57
N GLY A 69 -7.82 3.81 3.13
CA GLY A 69 -8.93 3.11 3.80
C GLY A 69 -9.51 3.92 4.97
N ILE A 70 -8.66 4.48 5.84
CA ILE A 70 -9.10 5.34 6.94
C ILE A 70 -9.87 6.55 6.41
N VAL A 71 -9.37 7.22 5.38
CA VAL A 71 -10.04 8.38 4.75
C VAL A 71 -11.41 7.99 4.16
N LEU A 72 -11.54 6.78 3.60
CA LEU A 72 -12.82 6.27 3.12
C LEU A 72 -13.78 6.02 4.29
N CYS A 73 -13.31 5.46 5.40
CA CYS A 73 -14.10 5.26 6.61
C CYS A 73 -14.58 6.59 7.21
N ASP A 74 -13.73 7.62 7.25
CA ASP A 74 -14.09 8.95 7.74
C ASP A 74 -15.20 9.60 6.90
N ARG A 75 -15.31 9.23 5.62
CA ARG A 75 -16.34 9.72 4.68
C ARG A 75 -17.62 8.87 4.65
N SER A 76 -17.63 7.71 5.31
CA SER A 76 -18.72 6.74 5.21
C SER A 76 -19.96 7.10 6.05
N GLY A 77 -19.80 7.89 7.11
CA GLY A 77 -20.84 8.09 8.13
C GLY A 77 -20.83 7.05 9.26
N ASP A 78 -20.16 5.90 9.06
CA ASP A 78 -20.00 4.81 10.03
C ASP A 78 -18.51 4.63 10.42
N THR A 79 -17.86 5.74 10.81
CA THR A 79 -16.40 5.82 10.95
C THR A 79 -15.80 4.77 11.90
N ILE A 80 -16.35 4.62 13.11
CA ILE A 80 -15.79 3.71 14.13
C ILE A 80 -15.91 2.24 13.71
N PRO A 81 -17.09 1.71 13.33
CA PRO A 81 -17.20 0.35 12.81
C PRO A 81 -16.30 0.11 11.59
N CYS A 82 -16.29 1.03 10.62
CA CYS A 82 -15.47 0.90 9.42
C CYS A 82 -13.97 0.81 9.72
N GLN A 83 -13.44 1.65 10.62
CA GLN A 83 -12.02 1.61 10.99
C GLN A 83 -11.65 0.33 11.76
N LYS A 84 -12.57 -0.22 12.57
CA LYS A 84 -12.38 -1.52 13.24
C LYS A 84 -12.35 -2.66 12.23
N ASP A 85 -13.25 -2.65 11.24
CA ASP A 85 -13.27 -3.66 10.17
C ASP A 85 -12.02 -3.57 9.29
N LEU A 86 -11.56 -2.36 8.95
CA LEU A 86 -10.33 -2.13 8.22
C LEU A 86 -9.10 -2.68 8.98
N ALA A 87 -9.03 -2.45 10.30
CA ALA A 87 -7.95 -3.00 11.13
C ALA A 87 -7.96 -4.53 11.09
N ALA A 88 -9.14 -5.15 11.19
CA ALA A 88 -9.28 -6.60 11.10
C ALA A 88 -8.89 -7.16 9.72
N GLU A 89 -9.21 -6.45 8.64
CA GLU A 89 -8.80 -6.80 7.27
C GLU A 89 -7.26 -6.78 7.13
N GLN A 90 -6.62 -5.73 7.66
CA GLN A 90 -5.16 -5.58 7.65
C GLN A 90 -4.45 -6.65 8.49
N ASP A 91 -4.97 -6.96 9.68
CA ASP A 91 -4.43 -8.02 10.54
C ASP A 91 -4.63 -9.40 9.91
N ALA A 92 -5.77 -9.65 9.26
CA ALA A 92 -6.01 -10.90 8.54
C ALA A 92 -5.04 -11.08 7.36
N MET A 93 -4.77 -10.02 6.60
CA MET A 93 -3.77 -10.04 5.53
C MET A 93 -2.36 -10.26 6.10
N THR A 94 -2.02 -9.60 7.22
CA THR A 94 -0.75 -9.79 7.92
C THR A 94 -0.54 -11.25 8.31
N ALA A 95 -1.55 -11.88 8.92
CA ALA A 95 -1.48 -13.27 9.33
C ALA A 95 -1.30 -14.23 8.14
N ARG A 96 -1.96 -13.97 7.01
CA ARG A 96 -1.77 -14.76 5.78
C ARG A 96 -0.35 -14.65 5.25
N ILE A 97 0.16 -13.41 5.14
CA ILE A 97 1.52 -13.16 4.66
C ILE A 97 2.52 -13.92 5.53
N LEU A 98 2.46 -13.73 6.86
CA LEU A 98 3.39 -14.38 7.79
C LEU A 98 3.29 -15.91 7.77
N GLY A 99 2.10 -16.47 7.57
CA GLY A 99 1.90 -17.91 7.49
C GLY A 99 2.60 -18.59 6.31
N ASP A 100 2.86 -17.84 5.23
CA ASP A 100 3.51 -18.35 4.01
C ASP A 100 5.03 -18.09 3.99
N LEU A 101 5.57 -17.40 5.00
CA LEU A 101 6.98 -17.04 5.03
C LEU A 101 7.86 -18.19 5.58
N PRO A 102 8.97 -18.54 4.89
CA PRO A 102 9.88 -19.62 5.30
C PRO A 102 10.76 -19.22 6.49
N ASP A 103 11.04 -20.14 7.42
CA ASP A 103 11.89 -19.80 8.57
C ASP A 103 13.25 -19.23 8.14
N PRO A 104 13.76 -18.14 8.75
CA PRO A 104 15.00 -17.53 8.28
C PRO A 104 16.20 -18.48 8.25
N GLY A 105 16.22 -19.50 9.13
CA GLY A 105 17.25 -20.53 9.17
C GLY A 105 17.16 -21.59 8.06
N THR A 106 16.10 -21.58 7.24
CA THR A 106 15.92 -22.52 6.12
C THR A 106 16.25 -21.90 4.76
N LEU A 107 16.71 -20.66 4.72
CA LEU A 107 17.12 -20.00 3.48
C LEU A 107 18.51 -20.46 3.04
N ASP A 108 18.66 -20.83 1.77
CA ASP A 108 19.93 -21.30 1.20
C ASP A 108 21.06 -20.28 1.38
N GLU A 109 22.26 -20.78 1.69
CA GLU A 109 23.47 -19.98 1.92
C GLU A 109 24.06 -19.35 0.63
N GLY A 110 23.51 -19.67 -0.55
CA GLY A 110 24.06 -19.27 -1.86
C GLY A 110 23.69 -17.86 -2.35
N GLY A 111 22.87 -17.10 -1.61
CA GLY A 111 22.45 -15.73 -1.95
C GLY A 111 23.29 -14.63 -1.30
N GLU A 112 22.87 -13.37 -1.43
CA GLU A 112 23.50 -12.26 -0.72
C GLU A 112 23.29 -12.35 0.80
N ASP A 113 24.35 -12.10 1.58
CA ASP A 113 24.33 -12.24 3.04
C ASP A 113 23.44 -11.20 3.73
N TRP A 114 23.45 -9.95 3.24
CA TRP A 114 22.75 -8.86 3.91
C TRP A 114 21.22 -8.90 3.72
N PRO A 115 20.65 -9.26 2.54
CA PRO A 115 19.20 -9.40 2.39
C PRO A 115 18.65 -10.54 3.25
N ARG A 116 19.39 -11.64 3.43
CA ARG A 116 19.01 -12.70 4.38
C ARG A 116 19.01 -12.20 5.82
N ALA A 117 20.03 -11.44 6.23
CA ALA A 117 20.08 -10.84 7.56
C ALA A 117 18.94 -9.82 7.77
N LEU A 118 18.58 -9.05 6.73
CA LEU A 118 17.44 -8.13 6.78
C LEU A 118 16.11 -8.88 6.86
N TYR A 119 15.95 -9.97 6.11
CA TYR A 119 14.78 -10.83 6.16
C TYR A 119 14.54 -11.34 7.59
N ALA A 120 15.58 -11.92 8.22
CA ALA A 120 15.48 -12.43 9.57
C ALA A 120 15.02 -11.36 10.57
N GLN A 121 15.59 -10.15 10.49
CA GLN A 121 15.22 -9.03 11.35
C GLN A 121 13.80 -8.52 11.09
N THR A 122 13.41 -8.41 9.83
CA THR A 122 12.09 -7.89 9.45
C THR A 122 10.98 -8.88 9.80
N ARG A 123 11.22 -10.18 9.61
CA ARG A 123 10.28 -11.22 10.03
C ARG A 123 10.13 -11.24 11.55
N ALA A 124 11.23 -11.19 12.30
CA ALA A 124 11.16 -11.10 13.76
C ALA A 124 10.39 -9.85 14.24
N LEU A 125 10.54 -8.72 13.52
CA LEU A 125 9.77 -7.52 13.81
C LEU A 125 8.28 -7.67 13.46
N ALA A 126 7.95 -8.36 12.37
CA ALA A 126 6.56 -8.60 11.96
C ALA A 126 5.82 -9.56 12.92
N GLU A 127 6.53 -10.53 13.50
CA GLU A 127 6.02 -11.45 14.54
C GLU A 127 6.05 -10.81 15.93
N GLY A 128 6.78 -9.70 16.08
CA GLY A 128 6.95 -8.97 17.33
C GLY A 128 5.63 -8.42 17.88
N THR A 129 5.61 -8.21 19.20
CA THR A 129 4.48 -7.59 19.89
C THR A 129 4.65 -6.07 19.95
N SER A 130 3.53 -5.35 19.86
CA SER A 130 3.45 -3.90 20.06
C SER A 130 4.14 -3.45 21.36
N ALA A 131 4.86 -2.32 21.31
CA ALA A 131 5.59 -1.76 22.46
C ALA A 131 4.67 -1.13 23.52
N GLY A 132 3.36 -1.14 23.30
CA GLY A 132 2.33 -0.63 24.19
C GLY A 132 1.16 -0.07 23.41
N PRO A 133 0.03 0.24 24.08
CA PRO A 133 -1.11 0.86 23.42
C PRO A 133 -0.80 2.33 23.09
N ASP A 134 -0.52 2.63 21.82
CA ASP A 134 -0.18 3.98 21.34
C ASP A 134 -1.26 5.04 21.64
N CYS A 135 -2.47 4.62 22.01
CA CYS A 135 -3.63 5.50 22.24
C CYS A 135 -4.46 5.14 23.49
N ALA A 136 -3.81 4.63 24.54
CA ALA A 136 -4.47 4.41 25.83
C ALA A 136 -5.06 5.71 26.41
N GLY A 137 -6.31 5.64 26.89
CA GLY A 137 -7.01 6.77 27.50
C GLY A 137 -7.64 7.77 26.52
N THR A 138 -7.64 7.48 25.22
CA THR A 138 -8.25 8.33 24.19
C THR A 138 -9.76 8.07 24.03
N THR A 139 -10.42 8.88 23.18
CA THR A 139 -11.84 8.66 22.83
C THR A 139 -12.00 7.41 21.98
N GLU A 140 -13.21 6.84 21.91
CA GLU A 140 -13.46 5.65 21.07
C GLU A 140 -13.09 5.88 19.60
N LEU A 141 -13.40 7.07 19.06
CA LEU A 141 -13.03 7.45 17.70
C LEU A 141 -11.52 7.44 17.49
N MET A 142 -10.77 8.04 18.42
CA MET A 142 -9.31 8.05 18.32
C MET A 142 -8.74 6.64 18.50
N GLY A 143 -9.31 5.84 19.41
CA GLY A 143 -8.93 4.44 19.60
C GLY A 143 -9.11 3.59 18.33
N ALA A 144 -10.22 3.77 17.60
CA ALA A 144 -10.44 3.08 16.33
C ALA A 144 -9.44 3.51 15.25
N TRP A 145 -9.17 4.82 15.15
CA TRP A 145 -8.19 5.37 14.22
C TRP A 145 -6.78 4.83 14.50
N CYS A 146 -6.38 4.78 15.77
CA CYS A 146 -5.09 4.22 16.16
C CYS A 146 -5.00 2.71 15.87
N GLY A 147 -6.06 1.95 16.16
CA GLY A 147 -6.09 0.52 15.86
C GLY A 147 -5.88 0.23 14.37
N ALA A 148 -6.51 1.01 13.49
CA ALA A 148 -6.28 0.90 12.05
C ALA A 148 -4.86 1.29 11.63
N ASN A 149 -4.25 2.32 12.23
CA ASN A 149 -2.85 2.66 11.93
C ASN A 149 -1.86 1.60 12.43
N GLU A 150 -2.12 1.02 13.60
CA GLU A 150 -1.28 -0.03 14.19
C GLU A 150 -1.34 -1.31 13.35
N ALA A 151 -2.54 -1.73 12.92
CA ALA A 151 -2.72 -2.86 12.00
C ALA A 151 -2.00 -2.63 10.67
N ASN A 152 -2.12 -1.42 10.10
CA ASN A 152 -1.40 -1.05 8.88
C ASN A 152 0.13 -1.05 9.07
N ALA A 153 0.63 -0.63 10.24
CA ALA A 153 2.06 -0.67 10.55
C ALA A 153 2.58 -2.12 10.63
N ARG A 154 1.84 -3.02 11.27
CA ARG A 154 2.15 -4.47 11.29
C ARG A 154 2.17 -5.04 9.87
N LEU A 155 1.13 -4.74 9.08
CA LEU A 155 1.05 -5.18 7.68
C LEU A 155 2.24 -4.67 6.86
N ARG A 156 2.65 -3.41 7.06
CA ARG A 156 3.79 -2.82 6.36
C ARG A 156 5.08 -3.62 6.56
N ILE A 157 5.32 -4.08 7.80
CA ILE A 157 6.50 -4.86 8.14
C ILE A 157 6.39 -6.28 7.55
N ALA A 158 5.20 -6.91 7.63
CA ALA A 158 4.96 -8.21 7.03
C ALA A 158 5.15 -8.20 5.50
N VAL A 159 4.64 -7.18 4.80
CA VAL A 159 4.83 -6.99 3.36
C VAL A 159 6.31 -6.77 3.04
N LEU A 160 7.06 -6.02 3.85
CA LEU A 160 8.50 -5.87 3.65
C LEU A 160 9.23 -7.22 3.80
N ALA A 161 8.91 -8.00 4.84
CA ALA A 161 9.48 -9.35 5.02
C ALA A 161 9.17 -10.25 3.81
N TRP A 162 7.94 -10.18 3.29
CA TRP A 162 7.54 -10.89 2.08
C TRP A 162 8.29 -10.41 0.84
N GLN A 163 8.43 -9.10 0.60
CA GLN A 163 9.18 -8.57 -0.53
C GLN A 163 10.66 -9.01 -0.52
N ILE A 164 11.27 -9.12 0.67
CA ILE A 164 12.65 -9.61 0.79
C ILE A 164 12.69 -11.12 0.50
N ALA A 165 11.81 -11.93 1.11
CA ALA A 165 11.74 -13.37 0.85
C ALA A 165 11.43 -13.69 -0.62
N ARG A 166 10.55 -12.91 -1.23
CA ARG A 166 10.15 -13.03 -2.63
C ARG A 166 11.31 -12.70 -3.58
N TYR A 167 12.11 -11.68 -3.25
CA TYR A 167 13.37 -11.38 -3.96
C TYR A 167 14.38 -12.52 -3.85
N LEU A 168 14.53 -13.11 -2.66
CA LEU A 168 15.39 -14.26 -2.41
C LEU A 168 14.87 -15.57 -3.06
N GLY A 169 13.72 -15.54 -3.73
CA GLY A 169 13.10 -16.72 -4.35
C GLY A 169 12.51 -17.70 -3.34
N ALA A 170 12.31 -17.29 -2.09
CA ALA A 170 11.94 -18.16 -0.98
C ALA A 170 10.45 -18.08 -0.60
N ALA A 171 9.72 -17.08 -1.10
CA ALA A 171 8.28 -16.95 -0.89
C ALA A 171 7.52 -17.01 -2.23
N PRO A 172 6.29 -17.58 -2.24
CA PRO A 172 5.38 -17.48 -3.38
C PRO A 172 4.96 -16.03 -3.62
N SER A 173 4.45 -15.76 -4.83
CA SER A 173 3.82 -14.46 -5.13
C SER A 173 2.54 -14.27 -4.32
N GLY A 174 2.14 -13.02 -4.10
CA GLY A 174 0.92 -12.73 -3.33
C GLY A 174 -0.37 -13.28 -3.96
N VAL A 175 -0.37 -13.46 -5.29
CA VAL A 175 -1.47 -14.08 -6.04
C VAL A 175 -1.51 -15.59 -5.83
N GLU A 176 -0.35 -16.26 -5.83
CA GLU A 176 -0.26 -17.70 -5.55
C GLU A 176 -0.70 -18.02 -4.11
N SER A 177 -0.37 -17.14 -3.18
CA SER A 177 -0.82 -17.19 -1.77
C SER A 177 -2.27 -16.75 -1.56
N GLY A 178 -2.92 -16.14 -2.56
CA GLY A 178 -4.34 -15.76 -2.50
C GLY A 178 -4.70 -14.67 -1.48
N TRP A 179 -3.77 -13.78 -1.13
CA TRP A 179 -4.06 -12.58 -0.33
C TRP A 179 -4.10 -11.28 -1.14
N VAL A 180 -3.75 -11.34 -2.43
CA VAL A 180 -4.05 -10.31 -3.43
C VAL A 180 -4.59 -10.94 -4.70
N ASP A 181 -5.41 -10.17 -5.41
CA ASP A 181 -5.85 -10.48 -6.76
C ASP A 181 -4.97 -9.78 -7.80
N ARG A 182 -4.90 -10.35 -9.01
CA ARG A 182 -4.25 -9.64 -10.12
C ARG A 182 -5.12 -8.44 -10.53
N PRO A 183 -4.62 -7.20 -10.47
CA PRO A 183 -5.41 -6.05 -10.86
C PRO A 183 -5.72 -6.10 -12.37
N PRO A 184 -6.85 -5.51 -12.80
CA PRO A 184 -7.14 -5.41 -14.21
C PRO A 184 -6.05 -4.59 -14.93
N PRO A 185 -5.65 -4.97 -16.16
CA PRO A 185 -4.58 -4.28 -16.87
C PRO A 185 -4.93 -2.81 -17.08
N VAL A 186 -3.99 -1.92 -16.74
CA VAL A 186 -4.13 -0.48 -16.98
C VAL A 186 -4.17 -0.23 -18.48
N ARG A 187 -5.34 0.14 -19.01
CA ARG A 187 -5.44 0.54 -20.41
C ARG A 187 -4.73 1.88 -20.60
N PRO A 188 -3.84 2.02 -21.59
CA PRO A 188 -3.25 3.30 -21.93
C PRO A 188 -4.35 4.34 -22.16
N ARG A 189 -4.31 5.45 -21.42
CA ARG A 189 -5.18 6.59 -21.71
C ARG A 189 -4.75 7.16 -23.04
N SER A 190 -5.68 7.27 -24.00
CA SER A 190 -5.43 7.98 -25.25
C SER A 190 -4.99 9.40 -24.91
N ARG A 191 -3.84 9.81 -25.46
CA ARG A 191 -3.32 11.18 -25.30
C ARG A 191 -4.43 12.16 -25.71
N PRO A 192 -4.68 13.24 -24.93
CA PRO A 192 -5.59 14.28 -25.37
C PRO A 192 -5.17 14.71 -26.78
N LYS A 193 -6.11 14.73 -27.73
CA LYS A 193 -5.86 15.39 -29.00
C LYS A 193 -5.52 16.84 -28.66
N GLY A 194 -4.29 17.25 -29.00
CA GLY A 194 -3.89 18.66 -28.86
C GLY A 194 -4.84 19.55 -29.67
N PRO A 195 -4.88 20.86 -29.34
CA PRO A 195 -5.65 21.82 -30.13
C PRO A 195 -5.25 21.82 -31.60
#